data_AF-A0A7S2PNQ6-F1
#
_entry.id   AF-A0A7S2PNQ6-F1
#
_cell.length_a   1.000
_cell.length_b   1.000
_cell.length_c   1.000
_cell.angle_alpha   90.00
_cell.angle_beta   90.00
_cell.angle_gamma   90.00
#
_symmetry.space_group_name_H-M   'P 1'
#
loop_
_entity.id
_entity.type
_entity.pdbx_description
1 polymer ?
#
loop_
_entity_poly.entity_id
_entity_poly.type
_entity_poly.pdbx_seq_one_letter_code
_entity_poly.pdbx_strand_id
1 'polypeptide(L)'
;ERVERLAAKDLKSMNLCFDWLQVFLPYTLQKIDRVTFGIMSAEQVTAAMIEQPLMPLTRAKLAIPFVGKDVPSQASEFAHPDIVIGLTVFAYRYEGLRRNDFD
;
A
#
# COMPACT_ATOMS: atom_id res chain seq x y z
N GLU A 1 6.94 -8.47 35.56
CA GLU A 1 8.39 -8.47 35.81
C GLU A 1 9.32 -8.11 34.64
N ARG A 2 9.29 -8.77 33.46
CA ARG A 2 10.16 -8.42 32.31
C ARG A 2 9.52 -7.42 31.32
N VAL A 3 8.23 -7.58 31.04
CA VAL A 3 7.46 -6.72 30.11
C VAL A 3 7.30 -5.29 30.66
N GLU A 4 7.15 -5.15 31.97
CA GLU A 4 7.02 -3.85 32.66
C GLU A 4 8.30 -2.99 32.58
N ARG A 5 9.45 -3.57 32.19
CA ARG A 5 10.72 -2.84 32.02
C ARG A 5 10.85 -2.19 30.64
N LEU A 6 9.98 -2.53 29.70
CA LEU A 6 10.01 -1.99 28.34
C LEU A 6 9.37 -0.62 28.30
N ALA A 7 9.90 0.27 27.47
CA ALA A 7 9.23 1.54 27.22
C ALA A 7 7.89 1.28 26.52
N ALA A 8 6.90 2.15 26.77
CA ALA A 8 5.57 2.02 26.17
C ALA A 8 5.61 2.00 24.62
N LYS A 9 6.60 2.66 24.01
CA LYS A 9 6.84 2.62 22.56
C LYS A 9 7.22 1.22 22.11
N ASP A 10 8.14 0.56 22.80
CA ASP A 10 8.64 -0.77 22.42
C ASP A 10 7.52 -1.81 22.55
N LEU A 11 6.68 -1.70 23.60
CA LEU A 11 5.49 -2.53 23.75
C LEU A 11 4.51 -2.36 22.58
N LYS A 12 4.26 -1.11 22.15
CA LYS A 12 3.42 -0.83 20.98
C LYS A 12 4.02 -1.39 19.69
N SER A 13 5.33 -1.27 19.50
CA SER A 13 6.01 -1.85 18.34
C SER A 13 5.92 -3.38 18.33
N MET A 14 6.07 -4.04 19.48
CA MET A 14 5.89 -5.49 19.59
C MET A 14 4.47 -5.93 19.25
N ASN A 15 3.45 -5.21 19.76
CA ASN A 15 2.06 -5.50 19.43
C ASN A 15 1.79 -5.31 17.93
N LEU A 16 2.29 -4.22 17.35
CA LEU A 16 2.19 -3.99 15.91
C LEU A 16 2.84 -5.13 15.11
N CYS A 17 4.03 -5.59 15.49
CA CYS A 17 4.67 -6.74 14.84
C CYS A 17 3.83 -8.01 14.96
N PHE A 18 3.21 -8.24 16.12
CA PHE A 18 2.32 -9.38 16.33
C PHE A 18 1.09 -9.32 15.41
N ASP A 19 0.43 -8.16 15.34
CA ASP A 19 -0.73 -7.94 14.46
C ASP A 19 -0.34 -8.08 12.98
N TRP A 20 0.84 -7.61 12.60
CA TRP A 20 1.37 -7.79 11.25
C TRP A 20 1.55 -9.26 10.90
N LEU A 21 2.20 -10.04 11.77
CA LEU A 21 2.47 -11.45 11.50
C LEU A 21 1.19 -12.31 11.50
N GLN A 22 0.21 -11.98 12.34
CA GLN A 22 -0.99 -12.80 12.52
C GLN A 22 -2.18 -12.38 11.66
N VAL A 23 -2.29 -11.09 11.33
CA VAL A 23 -3.50 -10.53 10.70
C VAL A 23 -3.17 -9.88 9.37
N PHE A 24 -2.31 -8.85 9.35
CA PHE A 24 -2.14 -8.01 8.17
C PHE A 24 -1.33 -8.68 7.06
N LEU A 25 -0.26 -9.40 7.39
CA LEU A 25 0.56 -10.10 6.41
C LEU A 25 -0.21 -11.22 5.70
N PRO A 26 -0.91 -12.15 6.40
CA PRO A 26 -1.73 -13.15 5.72
C PRO A 26 -2.80 -12.51 4.82
N TYR A 27 -3.46 -11.45 5.29
CA TYR A 27 -4.47 -10.74 4.52
C TYR A 27 -3.91 -10.10 3.25
N THR A 28 -2.72 -9.51 3.31
CA THR A 28 -2.10 -8.85 2.15
C THR A 28 -1.54 -9.87 1.15
N LEU A 29 -0.98 -10.99 1.63
CA LEU A 29 -0.49 -12.08 0.78
C LEU A 29 -1.58 -12.77 -0.04
N GLN A 30 -2.83 -12.76 0.43
CA GLN A 30 -3.94 -13.36 -0.32
C GLN A 30 -4.38 -12.52 -1.53
N LYS A 31 -3.87 -11.29 -1.68
CA LYS A 31 -4.28 -10.36 -2.73
C LYS A 31 -3.46 -10.58 -3.99
N ILE A 32 -4.12 -10.41 -5.14
CA ILE A 32 -3.48 -10.60 -6.45
C ILE A 32 -3.07 -9.24 -6.99
N ASP A 33 -1.78 -9.09 -7.25
CA ASP A 33 -1.19 -7.92 -7.89
C ASP A 33 -1.80 -7.68 -9.29
N ARG A 34 -1.98 -6.41 -9.68
CA ARG A 34 -2.65 -5.96 -10.90
C ARG A 34 -4.13 -6.35 -11.06
N VAL A 35 -4.73 -7.05 -10.10
CA VAL A 35 -6.16 -7.43 -10.13
C VAL A 35 -6.92 -6.88 -8.93
N THR A 36 -6.37 -7.04 -7.73
CA THR A 36 -6.95 -6.50 -6.50
C THR A 36 -6.29 -5.19 -6.10
N PHE A 37 -4.98 -5.08 -6.32
CA PHE A 37 -4.19 -3.91 -5.98
C PHE A 37 -3.03 -3.73 -6.96
N GLY A 38 -2.38 -2.58 -6.93
CA GLY A 38 -1.14 -2.31 -7.66
C GLY A 38 -0.79 -0.82 -7.64
N ILE A 39 0.27 -0.46 -8.34
CA ILE A 39 0.69 0.93 -8.54
C ILE A 39 0.29 1.37 -9.95
N MET A 40 -0.05 2.66 -10.10
CA MET A 40 -0.41 3.22 -11.39
C MET A 40 0.82 3.28 -12.31
N SER A 41 0.70 2.92 -13.58
CA SER A 41 1.75 3.18 -14.57
C SER A 41 1.89 4.69 -14.86
N ALA A 42 2.98 5.10 -15.51
CA ALA A 42 3.18 6.52 -15.84
C ALA A 42 2.04 7.06 -16.73
N GLU A 43 1.57 6.25 -17.69
CA GLU A 43 0.47 6.57 -18.58
C GLU A 43 -0.84 6.70 -17.81
N GLN A 44 -1.09 5.79 -16.86
CA GLN A 44 -2.28 5.83 -16.00
C GLN A 44 -2.27 7.08 -15.10
N VAL A 45 -1.12 7.47 -14.56
CA VAL A 45 -0.99 8.70 -13.77
C VAL A 45 -1.29 9.93 -14.63
N THR A 46 -0.72 10.02 -15.83
CA THR A 46 -1.01 11.14 -16.74
C THR A 46 -2.49 11.21 -17.10
N ALA A 47 -3.11 10.07 -17.44
CA ALA A 47 -4.53 10.02 -17.74
C ALA A 47 -5.40 10.46 -16.54
N ALA A 48 -5.08 9.98 -15.34
CA ALA A 48 -5.82 10.34 -14.14
C ALA A 48 -5.62 11.81 -13.73
N MET A 49 -4.45 12.40 -13.99
CA MET A 49 -4.22 13.84 -13.76
C MET A 49 -4.96 14.72 -14.77
N ILE A 50 -5.18 14.24 -15.99
CA ILE A 50 -6.03 14.93 -16.99
C ILE A 50 -7.50 14.88 -16.56
N GLU A 51 -7.97 13.71 -16.11
CA GLU A 51 -9.35 13.52 -15.64
C GLU A 51 -9.61 14.26 -14.31
N GLN A 52 -8.64 14.21 -13.39
CA GLN A 52 -8.70 14.77 -12.04
C GLN A 52 -7.43 15.60 -11.75
N PRO A 53 -7.42 16.89 -12.13
CA PRO A 53 -6.25 17.77 -11.94
C PRO A 53 -5.81 17.96 -10.48
N LEU A 54 -6.70 17.65 -9.52
CA LEU A 54 -6.45 17.76 -8.08
C LEU A 54 -6.18 16.39 -7.41
N MET A 55 -5.83 15.37 -8.19
CA MET A 55 -5.47 14.05 -7.67
C MET A 55 -4.27 14.16 -6.70
N PRO A 56 -4.33 13.53 -5.51
CA PRO A 56 -3.19 13.48 -4.59
C PRO A 56 -1.99 12.76 -5.22
N LEU A 57 -0.80 13.33 -5.10
CA LEU A 57 0.45 12.71 -5.59
C LEU A 57 0.76 11.38 -4.90
N THR A 58 0.30 11.20 -3.66
CA THR A 58 0.41 9.95 -2.91
C THR A 58 -0.21 8.78 -3.66
N ARG A 59 -1.29 9.01 -4.42
CA ARG A 59 -1.98 7.98 -5.20
C ARG A 59 -1.12 7.42 -6.33
N ALA A 60 -0.19 8.23 -6.85
CA ALA A 60 0.76 7.75 -7.85
C ALA A 60 1.84 6.85 -7.25
N LYS A 61 2.17 7.00 -5.96
CA LYS A 61 3.28 6.28 -5.28
C LYS A 61 2.81 5.12 -4.39
N LEU A 62 1.56 5.13 -3.91
CA LEU A 62 1.04 4.08 -3.04
C LEU A 62 0.24 3.03 -3.83
N ALA A 63 0.15 1.83 -3.28
CA ALA A 63 -0.75 0.82 -3.82
C ALA A 63 -2.21 1.28 -3.72
N ILE A 64 -2.93 1.13 -4.83
CA ILE A 64 -4.35 1.45 -4.96
C ILE A 64 -5.13 0.18 -5.29
N PRO A 65 -6.43 0.12 -4.97
CA PRO A 65 -7.31 -0.97 -5.37
C PRO A 65 -7.56 -0.94 -6.88
N PHE A 66 -7.68 -2.13 -7.45
CA PHE A 66 -8.02 -2.35 -8.85
C PHE A 66 -9.45 -2.90 -8.93
N VAL A 67 -10.24 -2.43 -9.90
CA VAL A 67 -11.61 -2.93 -10.13
C VAL A 67 -11.61 -4.19 -11.00
N GLY A 68 -10.51 -4.43 -11.70
CA GLY A 68 -10.28 -5.60 -12.54
C GLY A 68 -8.82 -5.65 -12.96
N LYS A 69 -8.50 -6.61 -13.83
CA LYS A 69 -7.13 -6.76 -14.33
C LYS A 69 -6.65 -5.49 -15.01
N ASP A 70 -5.57 -4.90 -14.51
CA ASP A 70 -4.89 -3.71 -15.02
C ASP A 70 -5.75 -2.42 -15.02
N VAL A 71 -6.89 -2.42 -14.32
CA VAL A 71 -7.80 -1.26 -14.25
C VAL A 71 -7.80 -0.67 -12.82
N PRO A 72 -7.14 0.47 -12.60
CA PRO A 72 -7.13 1.12 -11.29
C PRO A 72 -8.52 1.67 -10.95
N SER A 73 -8.89 1.59 -9.67
CA SER A 73 -10.11 2.25 -9.18
C SER A 73 -9.99 3.77 -9.27
N GLN A 74 -11.13 4.45 -9.48
CA GLN A 74 -11.20 5.89 -9.69
C GLN A 74 -11.08 6.75 -8.42
N ALA A 75 -11.49 6.26 -7.24
CA ALA A 75 -11.44 7.08 -6.01
C ALA A 75 -11.40 6.26 -4.71
N SER A 76 -10.81 5.07 -4.71
CA SER A 76 -10.69 4.28 -3.47
C SER A 76 -9.24 4.16 -3.05
N GLU A 77 -8.94 4.53 -1.81
CA GLU A 77 -7.75 4.10 -1.10
C GLU A 77 -8.15 2.99 -0.10
N PHE A 78 -7.21 2.16 0.34
CA PHE A 78 -7.54 1.16 1.37
C PHE A 78 -7.83 1.88 2.69
N ALA A 79 -8.86 1.42 3.41
CA ALA A 79 -9.29 2.05 4.66
C ALA A 79 -8.27 1.94 5.81
N HIS A 80 -7.34 0.99 5.73
CA HIS A 80 -6.40 0.69 6.81
C HIS A 80 -4.95 1.01 6.39
N PRO A 81 -4.22 1.88 7.10
CA PRO A 81 -2.89 2.32 6.69
C PRO A 81 -1.88 1.18 6.63
N ASP A 82 -1.90 0.23 7.58
CA ASP A 82 -1.01 -0.95 7.51
C ASP A 82 -1.24 -1.80 6.26
N ILE A 83 -2.49 -1.94 5.80
CA ILE A 83 -2.79 -2.68 4.58
C ILE A 83 -2.23 -1.93 3.37
N VAL A 84 -2.38 -0.61 3.30
CA VAL A 84 -1.77 0.21 2.23
C VAL A 84 -0.26 0.01 2.21
N ILE A 85 0.41 0.08 3.37
CA ILE A 85 1.87 -0.09 3.46
C ILE A 85 2.29 -1.47 2.95
N GLY A 86 1.62 -2.53 3.39
CA GLY A 86 1.96 -3.91 2.99
C GLY A 86 1.77 -4.15 1.50
N LEU A 87 0.63 -3.71 0.97
CA LEU A 87 0.35 -3.82 -0.46
C LEU A 87 1.29 -2.94 -1.29
N THR A 88 1.69 -1.77 -0.79
CA THR A 88 2.67 -0.90 -1.46
C THR A 88 4.04 -1.57 -1.55
N VAL A 89 4.50 -2.20 -0.47
CA VAL A 89 5.75 -2.97 -0.47
C VAL A 89 5.67 -4.12 -1.47
N PHE A 90 4.55 -4.84 -1.52
CA PHE A 90 4.37 -5.94 -2.49
C PHE A 90 4.28 -5.45 -3.93
N ALA A 91 3.54 -4.38 -4.20
CA ALA A 91 3.44 -3.80 -5.53
C ALA A 91 4.83 -3.37 -6.04
N TYR A 92 5.62 -2.67 -5.21
CA TYR A 92 7.00 -2.35 -5.58
C TYR A 92 7.90 -3.58 -5.75
N ARG A 93 7.63 -4.66 -5.02
CA ARG A 93 8.38 -5.91 -5.16
C ARG A 93 8.06 -6.67 -6.45
N TYR A 94 6.84 -6.54 -6.96
CA TYR A 94 6.36 -7.23 -8.16
C TYR A 94 6.49 -6.37 -9.43
N GLU A 95 6.06 -5.12 -9.38
CA GLU A 95 6.05 -4.16 -10.49
C GLU A 95 7.39 -3.41 -10.64
N GLY A 96 8.17 -3.33 -9.55
CA GLY A 96 9.42 -2.59 -9.49
C GLY A 96 9.23 -1.12 -9.08
N LEU A 97 10.28 -0.52 -8.51
CA LEU A 97 10.35 0.92 -8.23
C LEU A 97 10.68 1.68 -9.52
N ARG A 98 9.88 2.68 -9.88
CA ARG A 98 10.20 3.54 -11.03
C ARG A 98 11.24 4.55 -10.61
N ARG A 99 12.03 5.00 -11.59
CA ARG A 99 13.06 6.01 -11.31
C ARG A 99 12.47 7.31 -10.75
N ASN A 100 11.31 7.71 -11.28
CA ASN A 100 10.57 8.89 -10.83
C ASN A 100 9.97 8.74 -9.42
N ASP A 101 9.92 7.53 -8.83
CA ASP A 101 9.44 7.36 -7.46
C ASP A 101 10.47 7.81 -6.41
N PHE A 102 11.75 7.89 -6.78
CA PHE A 102 12.87 8.31 -5.92
C PHE A 102 12.99 9.83 -5.78
N ASP A 103 12.38 10.58 -6.69
CA ASP A 103 12.37 12.05 -6.70
C ASP A 103 11.19 12.60 -5.86
#